data_AF-A0A1M5JDV5-F1
#
_entry.id   AF-A0A1M5JDV5-F1
#
_cell.length_a   1.000
_cell.length_b   1.000
_cell.length_c   1.000
_cell.angle_alpha   90.00
_cell.angle_beta   90.00
_cell.angle_gamma   90.00
#
_symmetry.space_group_name_H-M   'P 1'
#
loop_
_entity.id
_entity.type
_entity.pdbx_description
1 polymer ?
#
loop_
_entity_poly.entity_id
_entity_poly.type
_entity_poly.pdbx_seq_one_letter_code
_entity_poly.pdbx_strand_id
1 'polypeptide(L)'
;MKNILKIMISGALCLSLASCSDFLDRPVLGQENLDTYFQTEEECLKQVAGCYQALFFEDWWQIQAPYVGFDMATDDLWMGNTTQSQSDWMRMAHYGNPKADGPLSNFWQYRYKGILRCNIVINNVPDAPIV
;
A
#
# COMPACT_ATOMS: atom_id res chain seq x y z
N MET A 1 17.51 -62.35 14.97
CA MET A 1 16.25 -61.73 14.50
C MET A 1 15.80 -60.56 15.39
N LYS A 2 15.56 -60.73 16.70
CA LYS A 2 15.11 -59.64 17.60
C LYS A 2 16.02 -58.39 17.62
N ASN A 3 17.35 -58.56 17.54
CA ASN A 3 18.29 -57.43 17.56
C ASN A 3 18.32 -56.66 16.22
N ILE A 4 18.12 -57.36 15.10
CA ILE A 4 18.02 -56.76 13.77
C ILE A 4 16.74 -55.92 13.67
N LEU A 5 15.63 -56.41 14.21
CA LEU A 5 14.35 -55.68 14.24
C LEU A 5 14.43 -54.38 15.06
N LYS A 6 15.13 -54.40 16.21
CA LYS A 6 15.37 -53.21 17.04
C LYS A 6 16.20 -52.15 16.30
N ILE A 7 17.23 -52.57 15.57
CA ILE A 7 18.07 -51.68 14.77
C ILE A 7 17.24 -51.04 13.65
N MET A 8 16.38 -51.81 12.98
CA MET A 8 15.49 -51.29 11.94
C MET A 8 14.48 -50.27 12.47
N ILE A 9 13.86 -50.53 13.62
CA ILE A 9 12.90 -49.59 14.24
C ILE A 9 13.61 -48.30 14.66
N SER A 10 14.80 -48.41 15.23
CA SER A 10 15.61 -47.22 15.59
C SER A 10 16.01 -46.41 14.36
N GLY A 11 16.39 -47.07 13.26
CA GLY A 11 16.73 -46.40 12.00
C GLY A 11 15.54 -45.67 11.37
N ALA A 12 14.37 -46.30 11.37
CA ALA A 12 13.13 -45.68 10.87
C ALA A 12 12.72 -44.45 11.70
N LEU A 13 12.90 -44.51 13.03
CA LEU A 13 12.59 -43.38 13.91
C LEU A 13 13.55 -42.21 13.69
N CYS A 14 14.85 -42.45 13.49
CA CYS A 14 15.81 -41.40 13.15
C CYS A 14 15.48 -40.71 11.82
N LEU A 15 14.97 -41.46 10.82
CA LEU A 15 14.55 -40.90 9.53
C LEU A 15 13.27 -40.07 9.65
N SER A 16 12.36 -40.40 10.58
CA SER A 16 11.15 -39.61 10.83
C SER A 16 11.39 -38.24 11.47
N LEU A 17 12.61 -37.97 11.96
CA LEU A 17 13.01 -36.67 12.51
C LEU A 17 13.70 -35.77 11.47
N ALA A 18 14.03 -36.30 10.29
CA ALA A 18 14.55 -35.51 9.18
C ALA A 18 13.37 -34.80 8.47
N SER A 19 13.17 -33.52 8.79
CA SER A 19 12.22 -32.64 8.12
C SER A 19 12.97 -31.54 7.35
N CYS A 20 12.50 -31.22 6.15
CA CYS A 20 12.99 -30.05 5.40
C CYS A 20 12.25 -28.80 5.88
N SER A 21 12.83 -28.08 6.85
CA SER A 21 12.25 -26.83 7.36
C SER A 21 12.21 -25.71 6.31
N ASP A 22 13.24 -25.62 5.46
CA ASP A 22 13.48 -24.48 4.56
C ASP A 22 12.95 -24.71 3.11
N PHE A 23 12.25 -25.82 2.85
CA PHE A 23 11.79 -26.11 1.48
C PHE A 23 10.68 -25.15 1.03
N LEU A 24 9.80 -24.77 1.97
CA LEU A 24 8.67 -23.86 1.73
C LEU A 24 9.02 -22.39 1.96
N ASP A 25 10.08 -22.10 2.73
CA ASP A 25 10.52 -20.74 3.03
C ASP A 25 11.41 -20.21 1.90
N ARG A 26 10.77 -19.82 0.79
CA ARG A 26 11.47 -19.22 -0.35
C ARG A 26 11.37 -17.69 -0.28
N PRO A 27 12.49 -16.95 -0.30
CA PRO A 27 12.43 -15.51 -0.39
C PRO A 27 11.82 -15.10 -1.73
N VAL A 28 11.03 -14.03 -1.73
CA VAL A 28 10.51 -13.44 -2.97
C VAL A 28 11.68 -12.80 -3.71
N LEU A 29 11.99 -13.32 -4.90
CA LEU A 29 13.07 -12.80 -5.73
C LEU A 29 12.56 -11.71 -6.67
N GLY A 30 13.35 -10.67 -6.87
CA GLY A 30 13.05 -9.60 -7.83
C GLY A 30 11.94 -8.63 -7.40
N GLN A 31 11.55 -8.65 -6.12
CA GLN A 31 10.67 -7.64 -5.53
C GLN A 31 11.38 -6.97 -4.36
N GLU A 32 11.29 -5.65 -4.30
CA GLU A 32 11.73 -4.88 -3.13
C GLU A 32 10.68 -5.01 -2.03
N ASN A 33 11.14 -5.23 -0.80
CA ASN A 33 10.30 -5.24 0.40
C ASN A 33 10.85 -4.22 1.41
N LEU A 34 10.01 -3.78 2.35
CA LEU A 34 10.42 -2.75 3.31
C LEU A 34 11.57 -3.21 4.22
N ASP A 35 11.71 -4.52 4.46
CA ASP A 35 12.75 -5.09 5.32
C ASP A 35 14.16 -4.92 4.73
N THR A 36 14.28 -4.91 3.39
CA THR A 36 15.56 -4.82 2.68
C THR A 36 15.74 -3.53 1.88
N TYR A 37 14.78 -2.60 1.90
CA TYR A 37 14.77 -1.45 1.00
C TYR A 37 15.59 -0.24 1.49
N PHE A 38 15.64 0.03 2.79
CA PHE A 38 16.29 1.24 3.33
C PHE A 38 17.77 0.99 3.66
N GLN A 39 18.58 0.66 2.65
CA GLN A 39 20.00 0.28 2.85
C GLN A 39 20.99 1.35 2.38
N THR A 40 20.59 2.16 1.39
CA THR A 40 21.44 3.20 0.79
C THR A 40 20.79 4.58 0.87
N GLU A 41 21.61 5.63 0.78
CA GLU A 41 21.13 7.01 0.72
C GLU A 41 20.20 7.22 -0.49
N GLU A 42 20.55 6.64 -1.65
CA GLU A 42 19.74 6.73 -2.87
C GLU A 42 18.34 6.14 -2.69
N GLU A 43 18.22 4.96 -2.08
CA GLU A 43 16.92 4.32 -1.79
C GLU A 43 16.09 5.18 -0.82
N CYS A 44 16.71 5.71 0.23
CA CYS A 44 16.05 6.59 1.19
C CYS A 44 15.54 7.87 0.51
N LEU A 45 16.36 8.52 -0.31
CA LEU A 45 15.99 9.71 -1.07
C LEU A 45 14.89 9.41 -2.10
N LYS A 46 14.95 8.26 -2.77
CA LYS A 46 13.91 7.81 -3.70
C LYS A 46 12.56 7.63 -2.99
N GLN A 47 12.55 7.07 -1.78
CA GLN A 47 11.32 6.96 -0.99
C GLN A 47 10.78 8.33 -0.56
N VAL A 48 11.65 9.26 -0.15
CA VAL A 48 11.27 10.65 0.16
C VAL A 48 10.66 11.32 -1.07
N ALA A 49 11.25 11.15 -2.26
CA ALA A 49 10.68 11.63 -3.51
C ALA A 49 9.30 10.99 -3.79
N GLY A 50 9.12 9.71 -3.49
CA GLY A 50 7.84 9.01 -3.58
C GLY A 50 6.76 9.56 -2.64
N CYS A 51 7.13 10.24 -1.55
CA CYS A 51 6.19 10.96 -0.69
C CYS A 51 5.62 12.19 -1.40
N TYR A 52 6.45 12.94 -2.15
CA TYR A 52 5.99 14.10 -2.92
C TYR A 52 5.00 13.72 -4.02
N GLN A 53 5.08 12.51 -4.58
CA GLN A 53 4.08 12.02 -5.53
C GLN A 53 2.66 12.06 -4.93
N ALA A 54 2.49 11.91 -3.60
CA ALA A 54 1.18 11.92 -2.95
C ALA A 54 0.48 13.29 -2.94
N LEU A 55 1.15 14.37 -3.35
CA LEU A 55 0.54 15.68 -3.50
C LEU A 55 -0.52 15.70 -4.61
N PHE A 56 -0.27 14.99 -5.71
CA PHE A 56 -1.14 14.98 -6.89
C PHE A 56 -1.45 13.57 -7.41
N PHE A 57 -0.71 12.55 -6.97
CA PHE A 57 -0.71 11.21 -7.56
C PHE A 57 -0.50 11.26 -9.09
N GLU A 58 -0.94 10.24 -9.82
CA GLU A 58 -0.67 10.07 -11.25
C GLU A 58 -1.75 10.70 -12.13
N ASP A 59 -2.92 11.00 -11.58
CA ASP A 59 -4.06 11.51 -12.33
C ASP A 59 -4.88 12.48 -11.44
N TRP A 60 -5.73 13.28 -12.07
CA TRP A 60 -6.41 14.38 -11.38
C TRP A 60 -7.53 13.89 -10.44
N TRP A 61 -8.14 12.73 -10.71
CA TRP A 61 -9.31 12.24 -9.96
C TRP A 61 -9.01 11.74 -8.55
N GLN A 62 -7.75 11.36 -8.26
CA GLN A 62 -7.34 10.84 -6.96
C GLN A 62 -7.44 11.91 -5.88
N ILE A 63 -6.99 13.13 -6.20
CA ILE A 63 -6.81 14.22 -5.23
C ILE A 63 -7.42 15.55 -5.68
N GLN A 64 -7.32 15.93 -6.95
CA GLN A 64 -7.76 17.26 -7.40
C GLN A 64 -9.24 17.36 -7.70
N ALA A 65 -9.82 16.37 -8.38
CA ALA A 65 -11.24 16.40 -8.74
C ALA A 65 -12.17 16.69 -7.55
N PRO A 66 -11.95 16.12 -6.35
CA PRO A 66 -12.74 16.42 -5.18
C PRO A 66 -12.74 17.91 -4.78
N TYR A 67 -11.64 18.65 -4.99
CA TYR A 67 -11.63 20.09 -4.71
C TYR A 67 -12.62 20.87 -5.57
N VAL A 68 -12.72 20.53 -6.86
CA VAL A 68 -13.74 21.12 -7.75
C VAL A 68 -15.14 20.77 -7.23
N GLY A 69 -15.34 19.54 -6.79
CA GLY A 69 -16.60 19.12 -6.16
C GLY A 69 -16.92 19.89 -4.87
N PHE A 70 -15.92 20.25 -4.06
CA PHE A 70 -16.12 21.06 -2.86
C PHE A 70 -16.54 22.48 -3.20
N ASP A 71 -15.96 23.08 -4.24
CA ASP A 71 -16.39 24.38 -4.76
C ASP A 71 -17.78 24.31 -5.41
N MET A 72 -18.16 23.18 -6.03
CA MET A 72 -19.55 22.95 -6.50
C MET A 72 -20.56 22.78 -5.36
N ALA A 73 -20.08 22.52 -4.14
CA ALA A 73 -20.89 22.55 -2.93
C ALA A 73 -20.93 23.95 -2.29
N THR A 74 -20.34 24.98 -2.92
CA THR A 74 -20.55 26.39 -2.59
C THR A 74 -21.46 27.06 -3.63
N ASP A 75 -21.66 28.38 -3.52
CA ASP A 75 -22.38 29.19 -4.50
C ASP A 75 -21.47 29.74 -5.63
N ASP A 76 -20.18 29.40 -5.63
CA ASP A 76 -19.21 29.88 -6.63
C ASP A 76 -19.22 29.06 -7.93
N LEU A 77 -19.60 27.78 -7.88
CA LEU A 77 -19.61 26.90 -9.05
C LEU A 77 -20.96 26.21 -9.25
N TRP A 78 -21.30 25.98 -10.51
CA TRP A 78 -22.41 25.12 -10.90
C TRP A 78 -21.95 23.68 -11.13
N MET A 79 -22.86 22.73 -10.90
CA MET A 79 -22.56 21.33 -11.06
C MET A 79 -22.46 20.90 -12.53
N GLY A 80 -21.23 20.70 -13.00
CA GLY A 80 -20.91 19.95 -14.22
C GLY A 80 -20.49 20.84 -15.39
N ASN A 81 -20.37 20.22 -16.57
CA ASN A 81 -20.21 20.92 -17.83
C ASN A 81 -21.33 20.51 -18.80
N THR A 82 -21.37 21.10 -19.99
CA THR A 82 -22.44 20.86 -20.96
C THR A 82 -22.31 19.53 -21.73
N THR A 83 -21.26 18.74 -21.50
CA THR A 83 -20.92 17.55 -22.29
C THR A 83 -20.72 16.26 -21.48
N GLN A 84 -20.61 16.34 -20.16
CA GLN A 84 -20.33 15.21 -19.26
C GLN A 84 -21.48 14.97 -18.28
N SER A 85 -21.60 13.73 -17.79
CA SER A 85 -22.57 13.37 -16.77
C SER A 85 -22.28 14.10 -15.46
N GLN A 86 -23.34 14.61 -14.83
CA GLN A 86 -23.28 15.26 -13.51
C GLN A 86 -23.45 14.26 -12.35
N SER A 87 -23.72 12.99 -12.66
CA SER A 87 -24.09 11.95 -11.67
C SER A 87 -23.12 11.80 -10.51
N ASP A 88 -21.83 11.97 -10.78
CA ASP A 88 -20.76 11.75 -9.80
C ASP A 88 -20.64 12.91 -8.81
N TRP A 89 -21.18 14.07 -9.17
CA TRP A 89 -21.09 15.31 -8.39
C TRP A 89 -22.41 15.72 -7.74
N MET A 90 -23.54 15.13 -8.16
CA MET A 90 -24.88 15.49 -7.71
C MET A 90 -25.12 15.37 -6.22
N ARG A 91 -24.58 14.32 -5.59
CA ARG A 91 -24.69 14.21 -4.14
C ARG A 91 -23.84 15.26 -3.43
N MET A 92 -22.62 15.51 -3.90
CA MET A 92 -21.74 16.50 -3.30
C MET A 92 -22.30 17.92 -3.41
N ALA A 93 -22.72 18.35 -4.60
CA ALA A 93 -23.24 19.69 -4.87
C ALA A 93 -24.61 19.98 -4.21
N HIS A 94 -25.40 18.93 -3.95
CA HIS A 94 -26.72 19.07 -3.32
C HIS A 94 -26.80 18.47 -1.91
N TYR A 95 -25.65 18.34 -1.22
CA TYR A 95 -25.59 17.91 0.18
C TYR A 95 -26.30 16.59 0.47
N GLY A 96 -26.21 15.65 -0.48
CA GLY A 96 -26.72 14.29 -0.35
C GLY A 96 -25.91 13.43 0.62
N ASN A 97 -26.30 12.17 0.77
CA ASN A 97 -25.61 11.24 1.66
C ASN A 97 -24.17 10.93 1.13
N PRO A 98 -23.12 11.29 1.89
CA PRO A 98 -21.73 11.19 1.43
C PRO A 98 -21.22 9.75 1.34
N LYS A 99 -21.91 8.77 1.93
CA LYS A 99 -21.47 7.35 1.92
C LYS A 99 -21.39 6.76 0.51
N ALA A 100 -22.13 7.32 -0.44
CA ALA A 100 -22.16 6.88 -1.83
C ALA A 100 -21.29 7.75 -2.76
N ASP A 101 -20.52 8.71 -2.24
CA ASP A 101 -19.68 9.57 -3.08
C ASP A 101 -18.31 8.97 -3.38
N GLY A 102 -18.19 8.46 -4.60
CA GLY A 102 -16.93 7.96 -5.16
C GLY A 102 -15.79 8.98 -5.08
N PRO A 103 -15.95 10.24 -5.54
CA PRO A 103 -14.89 11.24 -5.46
C PRO A 103 -14.44 11.53 -4.03
N LEU A 104 -15.36 11.60 -3.06
CA LEU A 104 -15.03 11.81 -1.65
C LEU A 104 -14.27 10.61 -1.05
N SER A 105 -14.72 9.40 -1.38
CA SER A 105 -14.02 8.17 -1.00
C SER A 105 -12.59 8.13 -1.56
N ASN A 106 -12.43 8.49 -2.83
CA ASN A 106 -11.14 8.62 -3.49
C ASN A 106 -10.22 9.62 -2.77
N PHE A 107 -10.72 10.83 -2.52
CA PHE A 107 -9.96 11.85 -1.80
C PHE A 107 -9.39 11.30 -0.49
N TRP A 108 -10.24 10.69 0.32
CA TRP A 108 -9.84 10.16 1.62
C TRP A 108 -8.79 9.05 1.48
N GLN A 109 -9.04 8.03 0.66
CA GLN A 109 -8.10 6.90 0.54
C GLN A 109 -6.73 7.34 0.01
N TYR A 110 -6.67 8.27 -0.94
CA TYR A 110 -5.39 8.72 -1.50
C TYR A 110 -4.62 9.63 -0.54
N ARG A 111 -5.31 10.45 0.26
CA ARG A 111 -4.68 11.19 1.35
C ARG A 111 -4.05 10.25 2.38
N TYR A 112 -4.75 9.20 2.79
CA TYR A 112 -4.20 8.22 3.75
C TYR A 112 -3.08 7.36 3.15
N LYS A 113 -3.11 7.05 1.85
CA LYS A 113 -1.96 6.44 1.16
C LYS A 113 -0.73 7.35 1.21
N GLY A 114 -0.91 8.66 1.03
CA GLY A 114 0.17 9.64 1.19
C GLY A 114 0.74 9.68 2.60
N ILE A 115 -0.13 9.75 3.62
CA ILE A 115 0.26 9.71 5.03
C ILE A 115 1.06 8.44 5.33
N LEU A 116 0.60 7.28 4.86
CA LEU A 116 1.31 6.01 5.03
C LEU A 116 2.72 6.06 4.43
N ARG A 117 2.89 6.57 3.21
CA ARG A 117 4.21 6.70 2.57
C ARG A 117 5.16 7.54 3.41
N CYS A 118 4.70 8.68 3.91
CA CYS A 118 5.49 9.54 4.79
C CYS A 118 5.82 8.85 6.11
N ASN A 119 4.87 8.15 6.73
CA ASN A 119 5.10 7.43 7.99
C ASN A 119 6.13 6.31 7.81
N ILE A 120 6.12 5.59 6.68
CA ILE A 120 7.15 4.60 6.37
C ILE A 120 8.53 5.26 6.34
N VAL A 121 8.68 6.40 5.66
CA VAL A 121 9.96 7.14 5.64
C VAL A 121 10.38 7.55 7.04
N ILE A 122 9.48 8.20 7.80
CA ILE A 122 9.74 8.70 9.16
C ILE A 122 10.20 7.57 10.09
N ASN A 123 9.66 6.36 9.92
CA ASN A 123 9.95 5.23 10.80
C ASN A 123 11.20 4.43 10.38
N ASN A 124 11.63 4.48 9.12
CA ASN A 124 12.71 3.60 8.63
C ASN A 124 14.01 4.35 8.28
N VAL A 125 13.92 5.57 7.74
CA VAL A 125 15.12 6.33 7.35
C VAL A 125 16.02 6.68 8.53
N PRO A 126 15.52 7.03 9.74
CA PRO A 126 16.39 7.31 10.87
C PRO A 126 17.26 6.14 11.33
N ASP A 127 16.79 4.91 11.11
CA ASP A 127 17.49 3.68 11.51
C ASP A 127 18.29 3.05 10.34
N ALA A 128 18.26 3.68 9.15
CA ALA A 128 18.97 3.19 7.97
C ALA A 128 20.50 3.31 8.16
N PRO A 129 21.30 2.34 7.67
CA PRO A 129 22.75 2.33 7.82
C PRO A 129 23.45 3.28 6.82
N ILE A 130 22.99 4.53 6.76
CA ILE A 130 23.50 5.59 5.89
C ILE A 130 24.32 6.59 6.73
N VAL A 131 25.40 7.13 6.15
CA VAL A 131 26.38 8.00 6.83
C VAL A 131 26.02 9.48 6.66
#